data_AF-A0AAU5YXS2-F1
#
_entry.id   AF-A0AAU5YXS2-F1
#
_cell.length_a   1.000
_cell.length_b   1.000
_cell.length_c   1.000
_cell.angle_alpha   90.00
_cell.angle_beta   90.00
_cell.angle_gamma   90.00
#
_symmetry.space_group_name_H-M   'P 1'
#
loop_
_entity.id
_entity.type
_entity.pdbx_description
1 polymer ?
#
loop_
_entity_poly.entity_id
_entity_poly.type
_entity_poly.pdbx_seq_one_letter_code
_entity_poly.pdbx_strand_id
1 'polypeptide(L)'
;MSAGAPVSVLHYFADLRAAVAMIFRSWPVARAYASTPCLADALDAEYTSRAAQAEPLLNTPGKKKTSKPYTVPPTECLATGAALAIATNLLDAHDPGDARSRLAPLVQRLREVDLALSTWLRRPSWISVSLRQAVMDLPMGRRGAA
;
A
#
# COMPACT_ATOMS: atom_id res chain seq x y z
N MET A 1 11.19 -13.50 4.34
CA MET A 1 10.37 -12.98 5.46
C MET A 1 9.31 -12.05 4.89
N SER A 2 8.19 -11.86 5.58
CA SER A 2 7.21 -10.81 5.29
C SER A 2 6.52 -10.39 6.58
N ALA A 3 6.63 -9.11 6.93
CA ALA A 3 6.00 -8.50 8.10
C ALA A 3 6.27 -9.28 9.42
N GLY A 4 7.53 -9.63 9.67
CA GLY A 4 7.94 -10.29 10.92
C GLY A 4 7.76 -11.82 10.96
N ALA A 5 7.36 -12.46 9.86
CA ALA A 5 7.21 -13.92 9.81
C ALA A 5 7.78 -14.54 8.52
N PRO A 6 8.22 -15.82 8.57
CA PRO A 6 8.49 -16.59 7.36
C PRO A 6 7.18 -16.86 6.61
N VAL A 7 7.22 -16.71 5.29
CA VAL A 7 6.07 -16.94 4.40
C VAL A 7 6.52 -17.73 3.17
N SER A 8 5.59 -18.41 2.49
CA SER A 8 5.87 -19.04 1.20
C SER A 8 6.21 -17.99 0.14
N VAL A 9 6.92 -18.40 -0.92
CA VAL A 9 7.24 -17.54 -2.06
C VAL A 9 5.97 -16.93 -2.68
N LEU A 10 4.90 -17.73 -2.81
CA LEU A 10 3.61 -17.27 -3.32
C LEU A 10 3.04 -16.11 -2.46
N HIS A 11 3.05 -16.28 -1.14
CA HIS A 11 2.57 -15.23 -0.24
C HIS A 11 3.47 -14.00 -0.25
N TYR A 12 4.79 -14.17 -0.38
CA TYR A 12 5.71 -13.04 -0.48
C TYR A 12 5.40 -12.15 -1.70
N PHE A 13 5.18 -12.74 -2.88
CA PHE A 13 4.80 -11.95 -4.07
C PHE A 13 3.41 -11.32 -3.94
N ALA A 14 2.47 -11.99 -3.30
CA ALA A 14 1.17 -11.40 -3.05
C ALA A 14 1.24 -10.22 -2.07
N ASP A 15 2.08 -10.32 -1.03
CA ASP A 15 2.36 -9.26 -0.07
C ASP A 15 3.05 -8.07 -0.74
N LEU A 16 4.04 -8.31 -1.61
CA LEU A 16 4.68 -7.26 -2.42
C LEU A 16 3.65 -6.50 -3.26
N ARG A 17 2.76 -7.22 -3.95
CA ARG A 17 1.70 -6.60 -4.75
C ARG A 17 0.75 -5.78 -3.88
N ALA A 18 0.41 -6.26 -2.70
CA ALA A 18 -0.40 -5.53 -1.74
C ALA A 18 0.32 -4.26 -1.25
N ALA A 19 1.59 -4.35 -0.89
CA ALA A 19 2.41 -3.23 -0.44
C ALA A 19 2.52 -2.14 -1.51
N VAL A 20 2.76 -2.50 -2.79
CA VAL A 20 2.75 -1.55 -3.91
C VAL A 20 1.41 -0.82 -4.02
N ALA A 21 0.29 -1.55 -3.90
CA ALA A 21 -1.03 -0.92 -3.92
C ALA A 21 -1.25 0.03 -2.74
N MET A 22 -0.76 -0.33 -1.54
CA MET A 22 -0.80 0.55 -0.37
C MET A 22 0.02 1.82 -0.60
N ILE A 23 1.24 1.72 -1.13
CA ILE A 23 2.14 2.84 -1.42
C ILE A 23 1.43 3.87 -2.30
N PHE A 24 0.90 3.45 -3.45
CA PHE A 24 0.26 4.39 -4.38
C PHE A 24 -1.06 4.96 -3.88
N ARG A 25 -1.86 4.21 -3.10
CA ARG A 25 -3.12 4.74 -2.55
C ARG A 25 -2.94 5.61 -1.31
N SER A 26 -1.83 5.45 -0.59
CA SER A 26 -1.51 6.30 0.55
C SER A 26 -0.61 7.49 0.18
N TRP A 27 -0.23 7.63 -1.09
CA TRP A 27 0.54 8.79 -1.56
C TRP A 27 -0.21 10.11 -1.23
N PRO A 28 0.47 11.17 -0.75
CA PRO A 28 1.92 11.32 -0.58
C PRO A 28 2.50 10.82 0.76
N VAL A 29 1.72 10.19 1.64
CA VAL A 29 2.24 9.67 2.95
C VAL A 29 3.37 8.66 2.73
N ALA A 30 3.29 7.85 1.69
CA ALA A 30 4.32 6.87 1.35
C ALA A 30 5.63 7.49 0.81
N ARG A 31 5.65 8.80 0.50
CA ARG A 31 6.84 9.50 -0.02
C ARG A 31 8.03 9.43 0.93
N ALA A 32 7.75 9.45 2.25
CA ALA A 32 8.78 9.38 3.29
C ALA A 32 9.59 8.07 3.30
N TYR A 33 9.11 7.02 2.62
CA TYR A 33 9.81 5.73 2.54
C TYR A 33 10.75 5.61 1.34
N ALA A 34 10.73 6.58 0.42
CA ALA A 34 11.67 6.59 -0.69
C ALA A 34 13.10 6.79 -0.19
N SER A 35 14.04 5.97 -0.68
CA SER A 35 15.44 6.02 -0.21
C SER A 35 16.21 7.24 -0.68
N THR A 36 15.75 7.91 -1.76
CA THR A 36 16.32 9.16 -2.26
C THR A 36 15.24 10.10 -2.78
N PRO A 37 15.50 11.42 -2.83
CA PRO A 37 14.59 12.38 -3.44
C PRO A 37 14.25 12.06 -4.90
N CYS A 38 15.23 11.63 -5.70
CA CYS A 38 15.02 11.27 -7.11
C CYS A 38 14.01 10.12 -7.28
N LEU A 39 14.07 9.09 -6.42
CA LEU A 39 13.10 8.00 -6.45
C LEU A 39 11.72 8.45 -5.96
N ALA A 40 11.66 9.38 -5.02
CA ALA A 40 10.42 9.98 -4.56
C ALA A 40 9.74 10.75 -5.71
N ASP A 41 10.51 11.54 -6.47
CA ASP A 41 10.01 12.33 -7.60
C ASP A 41 9.52 11.45 -8.76
N ALA A 42 10.21 10.33 -9.03
CA ALA A 42 9.74 9.34 -10.00
C ALA A 42 8.37 8.76 -9.60
N LEU A 43 8.15 8.52 -8.30
CA LEU A 43 6.88 8.03 -7.78
C LEU A 43 5.80 9.11 -7.74
N ASP A 44 6.14 10.40 -7.54
CA ASP A 44 5.18 11.50 -7.68
C ASP A 44 4.62 11.59 -9.11
N ALA A 45 5.49 11.48 -10.11
CA ALA A 45 5.08 11.50 -11.51
C ALA A 45 4.16 10.32 -11.85
N GLU A 46 4.54 9.11 -11.42
CA GLU A 46 3.73 7.90 -11.57
C GLU A 46 2.38 8.02 -10.85
N TYR A 47 2.36 8.53 -9.62
CA TYR A 47 1.13 8.76 -8.87
C TYR A 47 0.21 9.75 -9.57
N THR A 48 0.75 10.85 -10.10
CA THR A 48 0.00 11.85 -10.85
C THR A 48 -0.67 11.23 -12.08
N SER A 49 0.06 10.41 -12.83
CA SER A 49 -0.48 9.65 -13.97
C SER A 49 -1.62 8.71 -13.53
N ARG A 50 -1.43 7.95 -12.44
CA ARG A 50 -2.46 7.05 -11.90
C ARG A 50 -3.71 7.79 -11.41
N ALA A 51 -3.54 8.94 -10.78
CA ALA A 51 -4.64 9.78 -10.32
C ALA A 51 -5.49 10.28 -11.50
N ALA A 52 -4.85 10.77 -12.57
CA ALA A 52 -5.53 11.18 -13.79
C ALA A 52 -6.28 10.02 -14.46
N GLN A 53 -5.72 8.80 -14.45
CA GLN A 53 -6.40 7.60 -14.97
C GLN A 53 -7.57 7.13 -14.07
N ALA A 54 -7.48 7.35 -12.76
CA ALA A 54 -8.49 6.93 -11.80
C ALA A 54 -9.69 7.89 -11.75
N GLU A 55 -9.47 9.20 -11.95
CA GLU A 55 -10.51 10.23 -11.93
C GLU A 55 -11.76 9.89 -12.79
N PRO A 56 -11.64 9.53 -14.09
CA PRO A 56 -12.81 9.19 -14.89
C PRO A 56 -13.52 7.91 -14.41
N LEU A 57 -12.78 6.97 -13.80
CA LEU A 57 -13.31 5.71 -13.28
C LEU A 57 -14.06 5.90 -11.95
N LEU A 58 -13.73 6.94 -11.18
CA LEU A 58 -14.41 7.30 -9.93
C LEU A 58 -15.66 8.14 -10.17
N ASN A 59 -15.68 8.93 -11.26
CA ASN A 59 -16.75 9.87 -11.60
C ASN A 59 -17.81 9.29 -12.56
N THR A 60 -17.65 8.05 -13.03
CA THR A 60 -18.66 7.41 -13.88
C THR A 60 -19.84 6.87 -13.03
N PRO A 61 -21.08 7.37 -13.22
CA PRO A 61 -22.24 6.90 -12.47
C PRO A 61 -22.52 5.41 -12.74
N GLY A 62 -22.87 4.65 -11.69
CA GLY A 62 -23.33 3.26 -11.81
C GLY A 62 -22.25 2.19 -11.97
N LYS A 63 -20.97 2.54 -12.13
CA LYS A 63 -19.86 1.57 -12.15
C LYS A 63 -19.24 1.41 -10.76
N LYS A 64 -18.83 0.19 -10.43
CA LYS A 64 -18.07 -0.08 -9.20
C LYS A 64 -16.75 0.69 -9.26
N LYS A 65 -16.51 1.56 -8.26
CA LYS A 65 -15.22 2.24 -8.06
C LYS A 65 -14.11 1.19 -8.07
N THR A 66 -13.19 1.31 -9.01
CA THR A 66 -12.12 0.33 -9.21
C THR A 66 -10.80 0.87 -8.69
N SER A 67 -10.14 0.09 -7.84
CA SER A 67 -8.77 0.35 -7.39
C SER A 67 -7.72 -0.09 -8.41
N LYS A 68 -8.15 -0.60 -9.59
CA LYS A 68 -7.26 -1.16 -10.62
C LYS A 68 -6.06 -0.26 -10.95
N PRO A 69 -6.20 1.07 -11.16
CA PRO A 69 -5.07 1.95 -11.50
C PRO A 69 -3.92 1.91 -10.47
N TYR A 70 -4.20 1.52 -9.23
CA TYR A 70 -3.23 1.49 -8.15
C TYR A 70 -2.69 0.08 -7.85
N THR A 71 -3.22 -0.95 -8.52
CA THR A 71 -2.82 -2.35 -8.33
C THR A 71 -2.04 -2.94 -9.50
N VAL A 72 -1.93 -2.17 -10.59
CA VAL A 72 -1.09 -2.48 -11.76
C VAL A 72 0.32 -1.95 -11.50
N PRO A 73 1.39 -2.71 -11.80
CA PRO A 73 2.77 -2.22 -11.66
C PRO A 73 3.02 -0.99 -12.56
N PRO A 74 3.95 -0.10 -12.20
CA PRO A 74 4.36 0.99 -13.09
C PRO A 74 4.90 0.47 -14.42
N THR A 75 4.77 1.27 -15.48
CA THR A 75 5.39 0.95 -16.78
C THR A 75 6.86 1.37 -16.82
N GLU A 76 7.19 2.45 -16.11
CA GLU A 76 8.57 2.95 -16.03
C GLU A 76 9.43 2.08 -15.11
N CYS A 77 10.62 1.70 -15.59
CA CYS A 77 11.57 0.87 -14.83
C CYS A 77 11.98 1.54 -13.52
N LEU A 78 12.21 2.85 -13.53
CA LEU A 78 12.61 3.61 -12.34
C LEU A 78 11.52 3.62 -11.27
N ALA A 79 10.28 3.91 -11.65
CA ALA A 79 9.13 3.90 -10.75
C ALA A 79 8.85 2.48 -10.22
N THR A 80 9.01 1.46 -11.06
CA THR A 80 8.88 0.05 -10.66
C THR A 80 9.93 -0.33 -9.61
N GLY A 81 11.20 -0.02 -9.87
CA GLY A 81 12.29 -0.27 -8.94
C GLY A 81 12.09 0.47 -7.61
N ALA A 82 11.69 1.74 -7.66
CA ALA A 82 11.40 2.55 -6.48
C ALA A 82 10.26 1.95 -5.64
N ALA A 83 9.12 1.60 -6.26
CA ALA A 83 7.98 1.03 -5.57
C ALA A 83 8.31 -0.34 -4.94
N LEU A 84 9.07 -1.18 -5.65
CA LEU A 84 9.50 -2.48 -5.13
C LEU A 84 10.54 -2.34 -4.01
N ALA A 85 11.44 -1.36 -4.07
CA ALA A 85 12.39 -1.09 -3.00
C ALA A 85 11.67 -0.68 -1.71
N ILE A 86 10.70 0.23 -1.81
CA ILE A 86 9.85 0.63 -0.67
C ILE A 86 9.08 -0.58 -0.14
N ALA A 87 8.39 -1.32 -1.02
CA ALA A 87 7.61 -2.48 -0.63
C ALA A 87 8.45 -3.54 0.09
N THR A 88 9.64 -3.84 -0.44
CA THR A 88 10.57 -4.80 0.16
C THR A 88 11.01 -4.32 1.54
N ASN A 89 11.40 -3.06 1.69
CA ASN A 89 11.81 -2.49 2.98
C ASN A 89 10.68 -2.47 4.03
N LEU A 90 9.43 -2.25 3.60
CA LEU A 90 8.27 -2.33 4.49
C LEU A 90 8.00 -3.76 4.96
N LEU A 91 8.22 -4.75 4.09
CA LEU A 91 7.98 -6.17 4.39
C LEU A 91 9.16 -6.85 5.11
N ASP A 92 10.37 -6.31 4.99
CA ASP A 92 11.60 -6.86 5.59
C ASP A 92 11.74 -6.55 7.09
N ALA A 93 10.63 -6.33 7.78
CA ALA A 93 10.62 -6.30 9.23
C ALA A 93 10.85 -7.73 9.77
N HIS A 94 11.76 -7.86 10.74
CA HIS A 94 12.06 -9.13 11.40
C HIS A 94 11.16 -9.39 12.61
N ASP A 95 10.45 -8.37 13.09
CA ASP A 95 9.50 -8.41 14.18
C ASP A 95 8.11 -7.89 13.70
N PRO A 96 7.00 -8.55 14.07
CA PRO A 96 5.65 -8.08 13.74
C PRO A 96 5.30 -6.67 14.27
N GLY A 97 5.87 -6.24 15.40
CA GLY A 97 5.68 -4.92 15.98
C GLY A 97 6.28 -3.80 15.14
N ASP A 98 7.50 -3.98 14.65
CA ASP A 98 8.20 -3.11 13.71
C ASP A 98 7.44 -3.06 12.38
N ALA A 99 7.03 -4.22 11.85
CA ALA A 99 6.18 -4.29 10.65
C ALA A 99 4.93 -3.42 10.79
N ARG A 100 4.23 -3.54 11.93
CA ARG A 100 3.04 -2.74 12.24
C ARG A 100 3.36 -1.25 12.30
N SER A 101 4.45 -0.87 12.97
CA SER A 101 4.86 0.52 13.13
C SER A 101 5.20 1.18 11.80
N ARG A 102 5.92 0.47 10.92
CA ARG A 102 6.24 0.92 9.55
C ARG A 102 5.01 1.04 8.66
N LEU A 103 4.03 0.14 8.81
CA LEU A 103 2.82 0.14 7.99
C LEU A 103 1.73 1.09 8.51
N ALA A 104 1.80 1.52 9.77
CA ALA A 104 0.78 2.32 10.43
C ALA A 104 0.35 3.57 9.64
N PRO A 105 1.28 4.42 9.16
CA PRO A 105 0.88 5.65 8.47
C PRO A 105 0.16 5.37 7.15
N LEU A 106 0.57 4.32 6.43
CA LEU A 106 -0.02 3.93 5.16
C LEU A 106 -1.44 3.40 5.37
N VAL A 107 -1.63 2.53 6.36
CA VAL A 107 -2.93 1.93 6.66
C VAL A 107 -3.91 2.97 7.19
N GLN A 108 -3.47 3.90 8.04
CA GLN A 108 -4.31 5.01 8.48
C GLN A 108 -4.80 5.82 7.29
N ARG A 109 -3.89 6.19 6.37
CA ARG A 109 -4.26 6.94 5.17
C ARG A 109 -5.23 6.17 4.29
N LEU A 110 -5.02 4.86 4.10
CA LEU A 110 -5.92 4.00 3.33
C LEU A 110 -7.33 3.97 3.90
N ARG A 111 -7.49 3.95 5.23
CA ARG A 111 -8.81 3.98 5.88
C ARG A 111 -9.56 5.27 5.56
N GLU A 112 -8.85 6.38 5.41
CA GLU A 112 -9.43 7.70 5.08
C GLU A 112 -9.85 7.80 3.61
N VAL A 113 -9.01 7.32 2.69
CA VAL A 113 -9.17 7.57 1.24
C VAL A 113 -9.72 6.40 0.44
N ASP A 114 -9.65 5.18 1.00
CA ASP A 114 -10.06 3.94 0.31
C ASP A 114 -10.44 2.81 1.28
N LEU A 115 -11.62 2.95 1.89
CA LEU A 115 -12.16 1.94 2.79
C LEU A 115 -12.32 0.57 2.11
N ALA A 116 -12.58 0.54 0.80
CA ALA A 116 -12.73 -0.69 0.04
C ALA A 116 -11.41 -1.45 -0.07
N LEU A 117 -10.31 -0.78 -0.43
CA LEU A 117 -8.98 -1.39 -0.44
C LEU A 117 -8.53 -1.78 0.97
N SER A 118 -8.76 -0.92 1.97
CA SER A 118 -8.50 -1.25 3.37
C SER A 118 -9.23 -2.53 3.81
N THR A 119 -10.47 -2.73 3.35
CA THR A 119 -11.24 -3.94 3.64
C THR A 119 -10.75 -5.14 2.84
N TRP A 120 -10.35 -4.93 1.58
CA TRP A 120 -9.77 -5.97 0.73
C TRP A 120 -8.47 -6.53 1.29
N LEU A 121 -7.58 -5.68 1.80
CA LEU A 121 -6.33 -6.08 2.46
C LEU A 121 -6.54 -6.91 3.72
N ARG A 122 -7.75 -6.91 4.30
CA ARG A 122 -8.09 -7.74 5.46
C ARG A 122 -8.59 -9.14 5.07
N ARG A 123 -8.75 -9.43 3.78
CA ARG A 123 -9.34 -10.70 3.33
C ARG A 123 -8.35 -11.86 3.42
N PRO A 124 -8.80 -13.07 3.83
CA PRO A 124 -7.92 -14.20 4.07
C PRO A 124 -7.16 -14.77 2.88
N SER A 125 -7.65 -14.54 1.66
CA SER A 125 -7.38 -15.43 0.53
C SER A 125 -6.21 -15.05 -0.38
N TRP A 126 -5.49 -13.96 -0.09
CA TRP A 126 -4.48 -13.45 -1.04
C TRP A 126 -3.16 -13.04 -0.42
N ILE A 127 -3.16 -12.42 0.76
CA ILE A 127 -1.94 -11.98 1.45
C ILE A 127 -1.64 -12.85 2.67
N SER A 128 -0.38 -12.86 3.09
CA SER A 128 0.05 -13.61 4.28
C SER A 128 -0.70 -13.19 5.55
N VAL A 129 -0.73 -14.11 6.53
CA VAL A 129 -1.32 -13.82 7.84
C VAL A 129 -0.56 -12.70 8.56
N SER A 130 0.77 -12.66 8.44
CA SER A 130 1.61 -11.65 9.09
C SER A 130 1.34 -10.24 8.55
N LEU A 131 1.29 -10.06 7.23
CA LEU A 131 0.93 -8.77 6.64
C LEU A 131 -0.49 -8.36 7.03
N ARG A 132 -1.43 -9.30 7.05
CA ARG A 132 -2.82 -9.02 7.44
C ARG A 132 -2.94 -8.55 8.89
N GLN A 133 -2.23 -9.18 9.82
CA GLN A 133 -2.18 -8.78 11.22
C GLN A 133 -1.59 -7.36 11.36
N ALA A 134 -0.50 -7.07 10.66
CA ALA A 134 0.11 -5.74 10.65
C ALA A 134 -0.85 -4.64 10.16
N VAL A 135 -1.74 -4.96 9.20
CA VAL A 135 -2.76 -4.03 8.68
C VAL A 135 -4.00 -3.92 9.61
N MET A 136 -4.36 -4.98 10.32
CA MET A 136 -5.56 -5.05 11.16
C MET A 136 -5.39 -4.38 12.53
N ASP A 137 -4.25 -4.61 13.20
CA ASP A 137 -4.04 -4.30 14.62
C ASP A 137 -3.84 -2.81 14.93
N LEU A 138 -4.10 -1.92 13.97
CA LEU A 138 -4.02 -0.49 14.21
C LEU A 138 -5.30 -0.01 14.88
N PRO A 139 -5.22 0.57 16.10
CA PRO A 139 -6.38 1.06 16.81
C PRO A 139 -7.15 2.03 15.90
N MET A 140 -8.47 1.85 15.84
CA MET A 140 -9.33 2.88 15.26
C MET A 140 -9.14 4.11 16.14
N GLY A 141 -8.40 5.10 15.65
CA GLY A 141 -8.21 6.36 16.37
C GLY A 141 -9.57 6.83 16.88
N ARG A 142 -9.68 7.01 18.20
CA ARG A 142 -10.83 7.68 18.81
C ARG A 142 -11.04 8.98 18.04
N ARG A 143 -12.16 9.11 17.34
CA ARG A 143 -12.65 10.43 16.93
C ARG A 143 -12.72 11.25 18.22
N GLY A 144 -12.00 12.36 18.26
CA GLY A 144 -12.06 13.29 19.38
C GLY A 144 -13.51 13.62 19.69
N ALA A 145 -13.91 13.36 20.93
CA ALA A 145 -15.08 14.01 21.49
C ALA A 145 -14.74 15.50 21.60
N ALA A 146 -15.56 16.32 20.96
CA ALA A 146 -15.67 17.75 21.22
C ALA A 146 -16.15 17.98 22.66
#